data_AF-A0AAD4PPJ0-F1
#
_entry.id   AF-A0AAD4PPJ0-F1
#
_cell.length_a   1.000
_cell.length_b   1.000
_cell.length_c   1.000
_cell.angle_alpha   90.00
_cell.angle_beta   90.00
_cell.angle_gamma   90.00
#
_symmetry.space_group_name_H-M   'P 1'
#
loop_
_entity.id
_entity.type
_entity.pdbx_description
1 polymer ?
#
loop_
_entity_poly.entity_id
_entity_poly.type
_entity_poly.pdbx_seq_one_letter_code
_entity_poly.pdbx_strand_id
1 'polypeptide(L)'
;MVSSVRNLLALTILAVLATTGYAIHCYDCNSAISSKCGSKFEADSTYLIDCNRVVAPRYLSQYFPVRNATGCLKKVQEGLPGQQQIVRSCYYGDVNNKQGCQADTSLPTLKDLACEVCTKDECNGSASLAPIAGAILLFFGVARLLA
;
A
#
# COMPACT_ATOMS: atom_id res chain seq x y z
N MET A 1 36.91 -29.27 -11.66
CA MET A 1 36.63 -28.63 -10.36
C MET A 1 36.65 -27.10 -10.42
N VAL A 2 37.75 -26.45 -10.83
CA VAL A 2 37.86 -24.96 -10.85
C VAL A 2 36.80 -24.26 -11.72
N SER A 3 36.47 -24.83 -12.90
CA SER A 3 35.45 -24.24 -13.79
C SER A 3 34.02 -24.29 -13.23
N SER A 4 33.67 -25.34 -12.48
CA SER A 4 32.35 -25.49 -11.87
C SER A 4 32.15 -24.51 -10.71
N VAL A 5 33.21 -24.28 -9.91
CA VAL A 5 33.22 -23.32 -8.80
C VAL A 5 33.07 -21.88 -9.32
N ARG A 6 33.76 -21.53 -10.42
CA ARG A 6 33.63 -20.22 -11.07
C ARG A 6 32.21 -19.96 -11.59
N ASN A 7 31.58 -20.97 -12.19
CA ASN A 7 30.22 -20.86 -12.72
C ASN A 7 29.18 -20.71 -11.59
N LEU A 8 29.36 -21.46 -10.49
CA LEU A 8 28.54 -21.31 -9.28
C LEU A 8 28.65 -19.91 -8.68
N LEU A 9 29.87 -19.38 -8.54
CA LEU A 9 30.10 -18.02 -8.05
C LEU A 9 29.44 -16.96 -8.93
N ALA A 10 29.58 -17.09 -10.26
CA ALA A 10 28.95 -16.18 -11.21
C ALA A 10 27.42 -16.20 -11.11
N LEU A 11 26.81 -17.39 -10.98
CA LEU A 11 25.36 -17.55 -10.79
C LEU A 11 24.89 -16.96 -9.46
N THR A 12 25.63 -17.16 -8.37
CA THR A 12 25.28 -16.56 -7.06
C THR A 12 25.38 -15.05 -7.08
N ILE A 13 26.39 -14.49 -7.76
CA ILE A 13 26.53 -13.03 -7.93
C ILE A 13 25.36 -12.49 -8.74
N LEU A 14 25.02 -13.11 -9.88
CA LEU A 14 23.86 -12.71 -10.68
C LEU A 14 22.55 -12.76 -9.89
N ALA A 15 22.34 -13.81 -9.09
CA ALA A 15 21.15 -13.95 -8.26
C ALA A 15 21.05 -12.86 -7.19
N VAL A 16 22.16 -12.50 -6.52
CA VAL A 16 22.19 -11.40 -5.55
C VAL A 16 21.91 -10.06 -6.22
N LEU A 17 22.54 -9.76 -7.36
CA LEU A 17 22.27 -8.52 -8.10
C LEU A 17 20.83 -8.44 -8.63
N ALA A 18 20.22 -9.58 -8.99
CA ALA A 18 18.82 -9.63 -9.41
C ALA A 18 17.83 -9.32 -8.26
N THR A 19 18.25 -9.46 -7.00
CA THR A 19 17.42 -9.13 -5.83
C THR A 19 17.58 -7.69 -5.35
N THR A 20 18.63 -6.98 -5.77
CA THR A 20 18.86 -5.57 -5.42
C THR A 20 18.22 -4.67 -6.48
N GLY A 21 16.98 -4.24 -6.26
CA GLY A 21 16.40 -3.18 -7.11
C GLY A 21 14.89 -3.15 -7.31
N TYR A 22 14.11 -4.03 -6.69
CA TYR A 22 12.66 -3.91 -6.82
C TYR A 22 12.13 -2.82 -5.89
N ALA A 23 11.77 -1.69 -6.51
CA ALA A 23 10.91 -0.70 -5.91
C ALA A 23 9.47 -1.25 -5.86
N ILE A 24 8.75 -0.95 -4.78
CA ILE A 24 7.34 -1.30 -4.71
C ILE A 24 6.53 -0.45 -5.69
N HIS A 25 5.59 -1.07 -6.38
CA HIS A 25 4.63 -0.41 -7.24
C HIS A 25 3.30 -0.30 -6.51
N CYS A 26 2.72 0.89 -6.48
CA CYS A 26 1.48 1.17 -5.78
C CYS A 26 0.52 1.93 -6.69
N TYR A 27 -0.77 1.82 -6.43
CA TYR A 27 -1.73 2.73 -7.04
C TYR A 27 -1.62 4.12 -6.38
N ASP A 28 -1.61 5.16 -7.20
CA ASP A 28 -1.63 6.57 -6.81
C ASP A 28 -2.83 7.27 -7.46
N CYS A 29 -3.85 7.54 -6.66
CA CYS A 29 -5.10 8.12 -7.14
C CYS A 29 -5.93 8.72 -6.00
N ASN A 30 -6.88 9.59 -6.36
CA ASN A 30 -7.86 10.16 -5.44
C ASN A 30 -9.29 9.99 -5.97
N SER A 31 -10.20 9.45 -5.16
CA SER A 31 -11.60 9.25 -5.52
C SER A 31 -12.40 10.54 -5.70
N ALA A 32 -11.92 11.67 -5.18
CA ALA A 32 -12.51 12.99 -5.43
C ALA A 32 -12.27 13.46 -6.88
N ILE A 33 -11.21 12.95 -7.53
CA ILE A 33 -10.85 13.31 -8.92
C ILE A 33 -11.40 12.24 -9.89
N SER A 34 -11.33 10.97 -9.50
CA SER A 34 -11.74 9.86 -10.35
C SER A 34 -12.56 8.83 -9.58
N SER A 35 -13.78 8.57 -10.03
CA SER A 35 -14.68 7.58 -9.43
C SER A 35 -14.10 6.16 -9.43
N LYS A 36 -13.19 5.85 -10.37
CA LYS A 36 -12.45 4.58 -10.44
C LYS A 36 -11.55 4.33 -9.22
N CYS A 37 -11.14 5.38 -8.52
CA CYS A 37 -10.37 5.30 -7.29
C CYS A 37 -11.27 5.16 -6.04
N GLY A 38 -12.57 4.93 -6.20
CA GLY A 38 -13.52 4.82 -5.10
C GLY A 38 -13.39 3.53 -4.27
N SER A 39 -14.46 3.27 -3.51
CA SER A 39 -14.63 2.05 -2.70
C SER A 39 -14.66 0.81 -3.59
N LYS A 40 -15.37 0.90 -4.72
CA LYS A 40 -15.26 -0.03 -5.84
C LYS A 40 -14.07 0.40 -6.70
N PHE A 41 -12.89 -0.08 -6.34
CA PHE A 41 -11.67 0.23 -7.06
C PHE A 41 -11.68 -0.44 -8.45
N GLU A 42 -11.39 0.35 -9.47
CA GLU A 42 -11.13 -0.14 -10.83
C GLU A 42 -9.64 0.05 -11.12
N ALA A 43 -8.90 -1.06 -11.04
CA ALA A 43 -7.47 -1.07 -11.31
C ALA A 43 -7.20 -0.59 -12.74
N ASP A 44 -6.29 0.37 -12.86
CA ASP A 44 -5.89 0.97 -14.13
C ASP A 44 -4.38 1.25 -14.06
N SER A 45 -3.66 0.81 -15.11
CA SER A 45 -2.21 1.01 -15.21
C SER A 45 -1.80 2.49 -15.18
N THR A 46 -2.71 3.41 -15.52
CA THR A 46 -2.46 4.86 -15.44
C THR A 46 -2.33 5.38 -14.00
N TYR A 47 -2.85 4.64 -13.02
CA TYR A 47 -2.65 4.94 -11.59
C TYR A 47 -1.44 4.22 -11.00
N LEU A 48 -0.78 3.31 -11.72
CA LEU A 48 0.31 2.53 -11.18
C LEU A 48 1.62 3.32 -11.25
N ILE A 49 2.28 3.50 -10.10
CA ILE A 49 3.53 4.25 -9.99
C ILE A 49 4.65 3.41 -9.39
N ASP A 50 5.88 3.69 -9.83
CA ASP A 50 7.11 3.20 -9.20
C ASP A 50 7.44 4.12 -8.01
N CYS A 51 7.33 3.59 -6.79
CA CYS A 51 7.51 4.39 -5.57
C CYS A 51 8.94 4.88 -5.34
N ASN A 52 9.95 4.39 -6.06
CA ASN A 52 11.30 4.96 -6.03
C ASN A 52 11.41 6.24 -6.87
N ARG A 53 10.41 6.55 -7.70
CA ARG A 53 10.39 7.75 -8.55
C ARG A 53 9.54 8.89 -7.99
N VAL A 54 8.92 8.68 -6.84
CA VAL A 54 8.07 9.66 -6.18
C VAL A 54 8.74 10.10 -4.89
N VAL A 55 8.70 11.40 -4.62
CA VAL A 55 9.28 11.99 -3.41
C VAL A 55 8.26 11.96 -2.28
N ALA A 56 8.73 11.69 -1.06
CA ALA A 56 7.89 11.76 0.13
C ALA A 56 7.22 13.15 0.27
N PRO A 57 5.92 13.20 0.65
CA PRO A 57 5.25 14.46 0.96
C PRO A 57 6.01 15.30 1.99
N ARG A 58 6.09 16.62 1.76
CA ARG A 58 6.91 17.53 2.60
C ARG A 58 6.48 17.54 4.07
N TYR A 59 5.19 17.42 4.37
CA TYR A 59 4.70 17.40 5.74
C TYR A 59 5.25 16.23 6.56
N LEU A 60 5.66 15.14 5.89
CA LEU A 60 6.26 13.97 6.56
C LEU A 60 7.68 14.24 7.06
N SER A 61 8.37 15.25 6.53
CA SER A 61 9.73 15.61 6.97
C SER A 61 9.82 16.03 8.44
N GLN A 62 8.70 16.44 9.04
CA GLN A 62 8.59 16.77 10.46
C GLN A 62 8.62 15.54 11.37
N TYR A 63 8.22 14.38 10.85
CA TYR A 63 8.07 13.15 11.63
C TYR A 63 9.27 12.21 11.48
N PHE A 64 9.93 12.22 10.30
CA PHE A 64 11.10 11.39 10.05
C PHE A 64 12.00 11.98 8.96
N PRO A 65 13.32 11.69 9.01
CA PRO A 65 14.22 11.98 7.90
C PRO A 65 13.68 11.29 6.64
N VAL A 66 13.76 11.98 5.50
CA VAL A 66 13.21 11.51 4.22
C VAL A 66 13.76 10.11 3.92
N ARG A 67 12.87 9.13 3.78
CA ARG A 67 13.17 7.75 3.39
C ARG A 67 12.50 7.42 2.07
N ASN A 68 13.03 6.42 1.37
CA ASN A 68 12.32 5.78 0.27
C ASN A 68 10.98 5.22 0.78
N ALA A 69 10.02 5.07 -0.12
CA ALA A 69 8.75 4.42 0.20
C ALA A 69 9.00 3.01 0.74
N THR A 70 8.22 2.62 1.74
CA THR A 70 8.33 1.33 2.44
C THR A 70 7.11 0.44 2.24
N GLY A 71 6.08 0.94 1.55
CA GLY A 71 4.85 0.21 1.29
C GLY A 71 3.88 1.01 0.41
N CYS A 72 2.67 0.50 0.30
CA CYS A 72 1.52 1.20 -0.26
C CYS A 72 0.58 1.65 0.86
N LEU A 73 -0.06 2.79 0.63
CA LEU A 73 -1.04 3.40 1.50
C LEU A 73 -2.41 3.40 0.82
N LYS A 74 -3.45 3.13 1.61
CA LYS A 74 -4.84 3.47 1.31
C LYS A 74 -5.40 4.24 2.50
N LYS A 75 -5.87 5.46 2.23
CA LYS A 75 -6.42 6.38 3.22
C LYS A 75 -7.87 6.70 2.88
N VAL A 76 -8.73 6.68 3.89
CA VAL A 76 -10.09 7.25 3.78
C VAL A 76 -10.07 8.54 4.57
N GLN A 77 -10.42 9.64 3.91
CA GLN A 77 -10.39 10.97 4.49
C GLN A 77 -11.66 11.74 4.16
N GLU A 78 -12.03 12.68 5.00
CA GLU A 78 -13.22 13.51 4.88
C GLU A 78 -12.80 14.97 4.85
N GLY A 79 -13.04 15.65 3.72
CA GLY A 79 -12.71 17.07 3.54
C GLY A 79 -13.87 18.01 3.83
N LEU A 80 -15.10 17.52 3.64
CA LEU A 80 -16.35 18.19 4.01
C LEU A 80 -17.23 17.19 4.75
N PRO A 81 -18.06 17.62 5.72
CA PRO A 81 -18.93 16.71 6.47
C PRO A 81 -19.79 15.85 5.54
N GLY A 82 -19.69 14.52 5.67
CA GLY A 82 -20.41 13.55 4.86
C GLY A 82 -19.79 13.25 3.49
N GLN A 83 -18.71 13.93 3.09
CA GLN A 83 -18.00 13.69 1.83
C GLN A 83 -16.65 13.02 2.08
N GLN A 84 -16.68 11.69 2.04
CA GLN A 84 -15.49 10.85 2.13
C GLN A 84 -14.85 10.68 0.76
N GLN A 85 -13.52 10.71 0.75
CA GLN A 85 -12.70 10.38 -0.41
C GLN A 85 -11.66 9.33 -0.02
N ILE A 86 -11.30 8.49 -0.97
CA ILE A 86 -10.27 7.47 -0.84
C ILE A 86 -9.05 7.94 -1.60
N VAL A 87 -7.91 7.96 -0.93
CA VAL A 87 -6.61 8.25 -1.49
C VAL A 87 -5.75 7.00 -1.43
N ARG A 88 -5.12 6.66 -2.54
CA ARG A 88 -4.10 5.61 -2.63
C ARG A 88 -2.79 6.28 -3.00
N SER A 89 -1.69 5.86 -2.39
CA SER A 89 -0.36 6.40 -2.69
C SER A 89 0.73 5.43 -2.23
N CYS A 90 1.99 5.77 -2.48
CA CYS A 90 3.11 5.18 -1.76
C CYS A 90 3.06 5.57 -0.27
N TYR A 91 3.51 4.66 0.60
CA TYR A 91 3.66 4.88 2.04
C TYR A 91 5.12 5.19 2.37
N TYR A 92 5.33 6.20 3.21
CA TYR A 92 6.64 6.60 3.69
C TYR A 92 6.67 6.51 5.21
N GLY A 93 7.72 5.89 5.76
CA GLY A 93 7.88 5.70 7.20
C GLY A 93 8.03 4.24 7.57
N ASP A 94 7.89 3.91 8.85
CA ASP A 94 7.93 2.52 9.31
C ASP A 94 6.52 1.91 9.18
N VAL A 95 6.41 0.73 8.57
CA VAL A 95 5.13 0.03 8.44
C VAL A 95 4.61 -0.51 9.78
N ASN A 96 5.50 -0.70 10.76
CA ASN A 96 5.16 -1.13 12.11
C ASN A 96 4.69 0.03 12.99
N ASN A 97 5.08 1.25 12.65
CA ASN A 97 4.77 2.45 13.40
C ASN A 97 4.13 3.45 12.44
N LYS A 98 2.80 3.48 12.41
CA LYS A 98 1.93 4.18 11.43
C LYS A 98 2.05 5.71 11.39
N GLN A 99 3.21 6.28 11.72
CA GLN A 99 3.51 7.70 11.66
C GLN A 99 3.34 8.27 10.25
N GLY A 100 3.54 7.47 9.19
CA GLY A 100 3.26 7.87 7.82
C GLY A 100 1.78 8.11 7.53
N CYS A 101 0.88 7.69 8.43
CA CYS A 101 -0.55 7.97 8.35
C CYS A 101 -0.94 9.33 8.94
N GLN A 102 -0.03 10.03 9.63
CA GLN A 102 -0.32 11.31 10.27
C GLN A 102 -0.93 12.30 9.26
N ALA A 103 -1.95 13.02 9.72
CA ALA A 103 -2.60 14.05 8.93
C ALA A 103 -1.62 15.19 8.65
N ASP A 104 -1.78 15.83 7.48
CA ASP A 104 -1.07 17.06 7.21
C ASP A 104 -1.64 18.16 8.12
N THR A 105 -0.83 18.60 9.10
CA THR A 105 -1.24 19.63 10.07
C THR A 105 -1.55 20.98 9.42
N SER A 106 -1.12 21.20 8.16
CA SER A 106 -1.48 22.37 7.37
C SER A 106 -2.90 22.32 6.78
N LEU A 107 -3.55 21.15 6.81
CA LEU A 107 -4.92 20.92 6.32
C LEU A 107 -5.87 20.48 7.46
N PRO A 108 -6.14 21.34 8.46
CA PRO A 108 -6.90 20.97 9.66
C PRO A 108 -8.36 20.57 9.40
N THR A 109 -8.92 20.93 8.23
CA THR A 109 -10.27 20.54 7.82
C THR A 109 -10.34 19.14 7.25
N LEU A 110 -9.21 18.53 6.91
CA LEU A 110 -9.14 17.19 6.35
C LEU A 110 -9.01 16.17 7.48
N LYS A 111 -10.06 15.40 7.69
CA LYS A 111 -10.11 14.39 8.75
C LYS A 111 -9.80 13.01 8.18
N ASP A 112 -8.74 12.38 8.68
CA ASP A 112 -8.45 10.98 8.36
C ASP A 112 -9.40 10.05 9.14
N LEU A 113 -10.13 9.20 8.42
CA LEU A 113 -11.07 8.23 8.99
C LEU A 113 -10.46 6.83 9.07
N ALA A 114 -9.63 6.45 8.10
CA ALA A 114 -8.95 5.16 8.08
C ALA A 114 -7.59 5.27 7.36
N CYS A 115 -6.62 4.48 7.82
CA CYS A 115 -5.30 4.36 7.19
C CYS A 115 -4.86 2.89 7.18
N GLU A 116 -4.71 2.34 5.99
CA GLU A 116 -4.28 0.97 5.72
C GLU A 116 -2.95 0.98 4.99
N VAL A 117 -1.99 0.20 5.50
CA VAL A 117 -0.63 0.11 4.96
C VAL A 117 -0.33 -1.35 4.65
N CYS A 118 0.29 -1.60 3.50
CA CYS A 118 0.68 -2.93 3.06
C CYS A 118 2.00 -2.86 2.27
N THR A 119 2.71 -3.98 2.11
CA THR A 119 4.12 -4.01 1.65
C THR A 119 4.35 -4.75 0.34
N LYS A 120 3.28 -5.23 -0.31
CA LYS A 120 3.37 -5.94 -1.59
C LYS A 120 3.00 -5.00 -2.74
N ASP A 121 3.51 -5.27 -3.93
CA ASP A 121 3.08 -4.54 -5.13
C ASP A 121 1.55 -4.55 -5.25
N GLU A 122 1.00 -3.40 -5.61
CA GLU A 122 -0.41 -3.18 -5.93
C GLU A 122 -1.39 -3.47 -4.78
N CYS A 123 -0.89 -3.70 -3.57
CA CYS A 123 -1.70 -4.19 -2.45
C CYS A 123 -2.77 -3.18 -1.99
N ASN A 124 -2.55 -1.89 -2.22
CA ASN A 124 -3.52 -0.84 -1.92
C ASN A 124 -4.69 -0.78 -2.92
N GLY A 125 -4.67 -1.61 -3.97
CA GLY A 125 -5.80 -1.82 -4.88
C GLY A 125 -6.85 -2.78 -4.33
N SER A 126 -6.51 -3.64 -3.36
CA SER A 126 -7.48 -4.57 -2.78
C SER A 126 -8.61 -3.80 -2.07
N ALA A 127 -9.85 -4.25 -2.28
CA ALA A 127 -10.91 -3.94 -1.35
C ALA A 127 -10.47 -4.48 0.03
N SER A 128 -10.67 -3.71 1.10
CA SER A 128 -10.41 -4.20 2.45
C SER A 128 -11.31 -5.41 2.64
N LEU A 129 -10.73 -6.60 2.71
CA LEU A 129 -11.46 -7.80 3.04
C LEU A 129 -11.84 -7.66 4.52
N ALA A 130 -13.00 -7.04 4.79
CA ALA A 130 -13.75 -7.34 6.01
C ALA A 130 -13.80 -8.88 6.15
N PRO A 131 -13.79 -9.46 7.36
CA PRO A 131 -13.38 -10.84 7.58
C PRO A 131 -14.34 -11.82 6.92
N ILE A 132 -14.13 -12.11 5.63
CA ILE A 132 -14.83 -13.14 4.86
C ILE A 132 -14.61 -14.50 5.54
N ALA A 133 -13.48 -14.65 6.25
CA ALA A 133 -13.21 -15.77 7.14
C ALA A 133 -14.34 -16.00 8.19
N GLY A 134 -14.92 -14.94 8.76
CA GLY A 134 -16.03 -15.05 9.71
C GLY A 134 -17.33 -15.53 9.06
N ALA A 135 -17.63 -15.04 7.85
CA ALA A 135 -18.80 -15.49 7.09
C ALA A 135 -18.67 -16.94 6.63
N ILE A 136 -17.47 -17.37 6.22
CA ILE A 136 -17.18 -18.75 5.82
C ILE A 136 -17.32 -19.69 7.03
N LEU A 137 -16.74 -19.33 8.19
CA LEU A 137 -16.86 -20.14 9.41
C LEU A 137 -18.30 -20.24 9.93
N LEU A 138 -19.08 -19.15 9.84
CA LEU A 138 -20.50 -19.17 10.16
C LEU A 138 -21.29 -20.07 9.22
N PHE A 139 -21.01 -20.02 7.91
CA PHE A 139 -21.72 -20.85 6.92
C PHE A 139 -21.45 -22.34 7.16
N PHE A 140 -20.19 -22.73 7.40
CA PHE A 140 -19.86 -24.12 7.73
C PHE A 140 -20.34 -24.55 9.13
N GLY A 141 -20.35 -23.64 10.11
CA GLY A 141 -20.89 -23.91 11.44
C GLY A 141 -22.40 -24.16 11.43
N VAL A 142 -23.16 -23.34 10.69
CA VAL A 142 -24.61 -23.50 10.53
C VAL A 142 -24.92 -24.75 9.71
N ALA A 143 -24.18 -25.03 8.63
CA ALA A 143 -24.36 -26.25 7.84
C ALA A 143 -24.13 -27.54 8.66
N ARG A 144 -23.23 -27.51 9.65
CA ARG A 144 -22.99 -28.62 10.59
C ARG A 144 -24.07 -28.75 11.68
N LEU A 145 -24.76 -27.67 12.03
CA LEU A 145 -25.88 -27.69 12.98
C LEU A 145 -27.20 -28.14 12.33
N LEU A 146 -27.30 -28.02 11.00
CA LEU A 146 -28.49 -28.36 10.21
C LEU A 146 -28.40 -29.74 9.52
N ALA A 147 -27.30 -30.48 9.70
CA ALA A 147 -27.08 -31.84 9.21
C ALA A 147 -27.02 -32.82 10.38
#